data_AF-W9SDV7-F1
#
_entry.id   AF-W9SDV7-F1
#
_cell.length_a   1.000
_cell.length_b   1.000
_cell.length_c   1.000
_cell.angle_alpha   90.00
_cell.angle_beta   90.00
_cell.angle_gamma   90.00
#
_symmetry.space_group_name_H-M   'P 1'
#
loop_
_entity.id
_entity.type
_entity.pdbx_description
1 polymer ?
#
loop_
_entity_poly.entity_id
_entity_poly.type
_entity_poly.pdbx_seq_one_letter_code
_entity_poly.pdbx_strand_id
1 'polypeptide(L)'
;MTSENSQIYHERQRLQFCLLHSLNNLFQQKDTFTRASLNEIADILVVDETEKQTWTPLSGLFKPHHNTLTGNYDINVLFAALEGKGKTVIWHDRRNGASSIDLDGPEDALMGIVLNIPVKRFGGIWSCRHWVALRKINGIWYNLDSDLVAPKAFEDAEEVKGFLDSMIAQGGELLLVMNGKQ
;
A
#
# COMPACT_ATOMS: atom_id res chain seq x y z
N MET A 1 -11.72 16.03 30.96
CA MET A 1 -11.78 15.67 29.54
C MET A 1 -10.35 15.41 29.08
N THR A 2 -9.78 14.26 29.47
CA THR A 2 -8.44 13.85 29.05
C THR A 2 -8.54 13.43 27.60
N SER A 3 -7.93 14.19 26.69
CA SER A 3 -7.71 13.76 25.31
C SER A 3 -6.99 12.42 25.38
N GLU A 4 -7.68 11.34 24.99
CA GLU A 4 -7.01 10.06 24.77
C GLU A 4 -5.92 10.33 23.73
N ASN A 5 -4.68 10.25 24.18
CA ASN A 5 -3.51 10.34 23.32
C ASN A 5 -3.46 9.01 22.56
N SER A 6 -4.38 8.82 21.61
CA SER A 6 -4.43 7.64 20.75
C SER A 6 -3.16 7.65 19.92
N GLN A 7 -2.16 6.93 20.41
CA GLN A 7 -0.88 6.76 19.77
C GLN A 7 -1.12 6.18 18.37
N ILE A 8 -0.74 6.93 17.34
CA ILE A 8 -0.85 6.50 15.94
C ILE A 8 -0.12 5.17 15.80
N TYR A 9 -0.83 4.18 15.27
CA TYR A 9 -0.25 2.87 15.03
C TYR A 9 0.79 2.98 13.90
N HIS A 10 2.01 2.53 14.17
CA HIS A 10 3.09 2.53 13.19
C HIS A 10 3.94 1.28 13.32
N GLU A 11 3.87 0.45 12.30
CA GLU A 11 4.68 -0.74 12.13
C GLU A 11 5.87 -0.43 11.24
N ARG A 12 7.07 -0.60 11.82
CA ARG A 12 8.32 -0.41 11.10
C ARG A 12 8.69 -1.65 10.33
N GLN A 13 9.19 -1.44 9.11
CA GLN A 13 9.54 -2.54 8.23
C GLN A 13 10.72 -3.35 8.75
N ARG A 14 10.61 -4.66 8.52
CA ARG A 14 11.72 -5.59 8.58
C ARG A 14 11.83 -6.31 7.24
N LEU A 15 13.06 -6.45 6.72
CA LEU A 15 13.34 -7.14 5.45
C LEU A 15 12.62 -6.49 4.25
N GLN A 16 11.90 -7.24 3.41
CA GLN A 16 11.16 -6.70 2.25
C GLN A 16 9.63 -6.76 2.41
N PHE A 17 9.10 -6.87 3.64
CA PHE A 17 7.65 -6.93 3.93
C PHE A 17 6.94 -5.57 3.85
N CYS A 18 7.38 -4.69 2.94
CA CYS A 18 6.83 -3.34 2.78
C CYS A 18 5.31 -3.35 2.60
N LEU A 19 4.76 -4.25 1.78
CA LEU A 19 3.30 -4.32 1.60
C LEU A 19 2.56 -4.64 2.90
N LEU A 20 3.04 -5.62 3.66
CA LEU A 20 2.43 -6.04 4.93
C LEU A 20 2.32 -4.87 5.90
N HIS A 21 3.44 -4.20 6.15
CA HIS A 21 3.50 -3.11 7.11
C HIS A 21 2.73 -1.89 6.61
N SER A 22 2.80 -1.58 5.31
CA SER A 22 2.01 -0.49 4.72
C SER A 22 0.50 -0.76 4.81
N LEU A 23 0.04 -1.99 4.64
CA LEU A 23 -1.38 -2.33 4.87
C LEU A 23 -1.74 -2.19 6.35
N ASN A 24 -0.98 -2.75 7.29
CA ASN A 24 -1.29 -2.62 8.72
C ASN A 24 -1.28 -1.15 9.19
N ASN A 25 -0.33 -0.35 8.71
CA ASN A 25 -0.27 1.09 8.93
C ASN A 25 -1.50 1.79 8.33
N LEU A 26 -1.87 1.44 7.09
CA LEU A 26 -3.08 1.97 6.46
C LEU A 26 -4.32 1.64 7.29
N PHE A 27 -4.45 0.44 7.84
CA PHE A 27 -5.60 0.07 8.69
C PHE A 27 -5.53 0.61 10.12
N GLN A 28 -4.38 1.14 10.54
CA GLN A 28 -4.14 1.62 11.90
C GLN A 28 -4.40 0.54 12.96
N GLN A 29 -4.08 -0.71 12.63
CA GLN A 29 -4.31 -1.84 13.50
C GLN A 29 -3.21 -2.88 13.32
N LYS A 30 -2.73 -3.39 14.46
CA LYS A 30 -1.75 -4.46 14.49
C LYS A 30 -2.35 -5.76 13.99
N ASP A 31 -1.56 -6.49 13.21
CA ASP A 31 -1.89 -7.84 12.74
C ASP A 31 -3.19 -7.91 11.92
N THR A 32 -3.65 -6.79 11.32
CA THR A 32 -4.77 -6.78 10.36
C THR A 32 -4.48 -7.73 9.20
N PHE A 33 -3.23 -7.71 8.74
CA PHE A 33 -2.61 -8.70 7.90
C PHE A 33 -1.38 -9.26 8.60
N THR A 34 -1.09 -10.53 8.33
CA THR A 34 0.13 -11.22 8.74
C THR A 34 0.82 -11.77 7.50
N ARG A 35 2.09 -12.18 7.64
CA ARG A 35 2.79 -12.89 6.55
C ARG A 35 2.00 -14.12 6.09
N ALA A 36 1.43 -14.87 7.03
CA ALA A 36 0.66 -16.07 6.71
C ALA A 36 -0.59 -15.73 5.88
N SER A 37 -1.35 -14.69 6.26
CA SER A 37 -2.55 -14.30 5.53
C SER A 37 -2.23 -13.73 4.14
N LEU A 38 -1.15 -12.96 3.98
CA LEU A 38 -0.76 -12.46 2.66
C LEU A 38 -0.19 -13.56 1.75
N ASN A 39 0.50 -14.55 2.32
CA ASN A 39 0.92 -15.74 1.57
C ASN A 39 -0.29 -16.55 1.08
N GLU A 40 -1.28 -16.77 1.93
CA GLU A 40 -2.51 -17.47 1.57
C GLU A 40 -3.24 -16.75 0.41
N ILE A 41 -3.36 -15.42 0.48
CA ILE A 41 -3.92 -14.62 -0.62
C ILE A 41 -3.10 -14.82 -1.91
N ALA A 42 -1.78 -14.78 -1.82
CA ALA A 42 -0.91 -14.97 -2.99
C ALA A 42 -1.05 -16.37 -3.60
N ASP A 43 -1.17 -17.41 -2.77
CA ASP A 43 -1.34 -18.79 -3.21
C ASP A 43 -2.69 -19.00 -3.91
N ILE A 44 -3.77 -18.40 -3.39
CA ILE A 44 -5.12 -18.44 -4.01
C ILE A 44 -5.07 -17.81 -5.41
N LEU A 45 -4.42 -16.64 -5.56
CA LEU A 45 -4.30 -15.96 -6.84
C LEU A 45 -3.54 -16.79 -7.88
N VAL A 46 -2.50 -17.52 -7.47
CA VAL A 46 -1.77 -18.44 -8.35
C VAL A 46 -2.69 -19.56 -8.84
N VAL A 47 -3.49 -20.16 -7.96
CA VAL A 47 -4.41 -21.25 -8.33
C VAL A 47 -5.44 -20.76 -9.37
N ASP A 48 -6.10 -19.63 -9.13
CA ASP A 48 -7.10 -19.06 -10.04
C ASP A 48 -6.53 -18.76 -11.44
N GLU A 49 -5.30 -18.25 -11.53
CA GLU A 49 -4.63 -18.05 -12.82
C GLU A 49 -4.30 -19.36 -13.53
N THR A 50 -3.88 -20.39 -12.78
CA THR A 50 -3.56 -21.71 -13.35
C THR A 50 -4.78 -22.50 -13.78
N GLU A 51 -5.95 -22.31 -13.15
CA GLU A 51 -7.21 -22.93 -13.57
C GLU A 51 -7.78 -22.26 -14.83
N LYS A 52 -7.54 -20.94 -15.00
CA LYS A 52 -7.89 -20.20 -16.22
C LYS A 52 -6.98 -20.51 -17.41
N GLN A 53 -5.80 -21.10 -17.17
CA GLN A 53 -4.90 -21.58 -18.22
C GLN A 53 -5.02 -23.10 -18.39
N THR A 54 -5.27 -23.57 -19.61
CA THR A 54 -5.34 -25.01 -19.91
C THR A 54 -4.07 -25.72 -19.43
N TRP A 55 -4.19 -26.66 -18.48
CA TRP A 55 -3.07 -27.37 -17.87
C TRP A 55 -2.19 -28.03 -18.95
N THR A 56 -0.94 -27.60 -19.07
CA THR A 56 0.08 -28.26 -19.91
C THR A 56 1.24 -28.72 -19.02
N PRO A 57 1.90 -29.86 -19.30
CA PRO A 57 2.97 -30.39 -18.45
C PRO A 57 4.20 -29.49 -18.27
N LEU A 58 4.27 -28.36 -19.00
CA LEU A 58 5.34 -27.38 -18.96
C LEU A 58 5.00 -26.14 -18.09
N SER A 59 3.78 -26.03 -17.54
CA SER A 59 3.37 -24.90 -16.69
C SER A 59 4.04 -24.86 -15.32
N GLY A 60 4.57 -26.00 -14.83
CA GLY A 60 5.30 -26.10 -13.56
C GLY A 60 6.69 -25.44 -13.52
N LEU A 61 7.10 -24.77 -14.59
CA LEU A 61 8.39 -24.06 -14.73
C LEU A 61 8.25 -22.53 -14.77
N PHE A 62 7.05 -21.99 -14.64
CA PHE A 62 6.81 -20.54 -14.68
C PHE A 62 6.78 -19.92 -13.28
N LYS A 63 7.47 -18.79 -13.17
CA LYS A 63 7.93 -18.15 -11.94
C LYS A 63 6.81 -17.92 -10.92
N PRO A 64 7.02 -18.21 -9.63
CA PRO A 64 6.08 -17.83 -8.60
C PRO A 64 5.96 -16.29 -8.60
N HIS A 65 4.73 -15.77 -8.59
CA HIS A 65 4.42 -14.34 -8.64
C HIS A 65 4.89 -13.55 -7.39
N HIS A 66 5.62 -14.21 -6.50
CA HIS A 66 6.30 -13.60 -5.37
C HIS A 66 7.45 -14.52 -4.91
N ASN A 67 8.48 -13.92 -4.32
CA ASN A 67 9.36 -14.67 -3.43
C ASN A 67 8.69 -14.67 -2.04
N THR A 68 7.88 -15.71 -1.76
CA THR A 68 7.31 -16.05 -0.43
C THR A 68 8.30 -15.87 0.72
N LEU A 69 9.58 -16.15 0.46
CA LEU A 69 10.65 -16.06 1.43
C LEU A 69 11.04 -14.60 1.75
N THR A 70 10.95 -13.67 0.80
CA THR A 70 11.47 -12.30 0.95
C THR A 70 10.43 -11.23 1.26
N GLY A 71 9.14 -11.44 0.91
CA GLY A 71 8.04 -10.50 1.23
C GLY A 71 7.69 -9.49 0.13
N ASN A 72 8.22 -9.70 -1.08
CA ASN A 72 7.95 -8.87 -2.24
C ASN A 72 6.63 -9.27 -2.89
N TYR A 73 5.51 -8.95 -2.23
CA TYR A 73 4.16 -9.18 -2.74
C TYR A 73 3.86 -8.22 -3.89
N ASP A 74 3.18 -8.73 -4.91
CA ASP A 74 2.76 -7.92 -6.06
C ASP A 74 1.48 -7.11 -5.77
N ILE A 75 1.05 -6.35 -6.77
CA ILE A 75 -0.13 -5.49 -6.68
C ILE A 75 -1.44 -6.29 -6.60
N ASN A 76 -1.51 -7.51 -7.12
CA ASN A 76 -2.72 -8.33 -7.09
C ASN A 76 -3.01 -8.78 -5.66
N VAL A 77 -1.96 -9.12 -4.89
CA VAL A 77 -2.09 -9.40 -3.45
C VAL A 77 -2.63 -8.18 -2.70
N LEU A 78 -2.18 -6.96 -3.04
CA LEU A 78 -2.73 -5.72 -2.46
C LEU A 78 -4.22 -5.57 -2.76
N PHE A 79 -4.63 -5.76 -4.02
CA PHE A 79 -6.04 -5.63 -4.43
C PHE A 79 -6.91 -6.64 -3.68
N ALA A 80 -6.53 -7.92 -3.70
CA ALA A 80 -7.28 -8.99 -3.03
C ALA A 80 -7.35 -8.79 -1.50
N ALA A 81 -6.25 -8.34 -0.88
CA ALA A 81 -6.22 -8.03 0.55
C ALA A 81 -7.20 -6.89 0.92
N LEU A 82 -7.23 -5.82 0.12
CA LEU A 82 -8.11 -4.68 0.35
C LEU A 82 -9.58 -5.01 0.06
N GLU A 83 -9.85 -5.75 -1.02
CA GLU A 83 -11.19 -6.22 -1.36
C GLU A 83 -11.75 -7.15 -0.28
N GLY A 84 -10.93 -8.08 0.24
CA GLY A 84 -11.30 -8.95 1.36
C GLY A 84 -11.61 -8.20 2.67
N LYS A 85 -11.24 -6.92 2.77
CA LYS A 85 -11.61 -6.01 3.87
C LYS A 85 -12.70 -5.01 3.49
N GLY A 86 -13.41 -5.24 2.39
CA GLY A 86 -14.50 -4.41 1.90
C GLY A 86 -14.05 -3.02 1.44
N LYS A 87 -12.81 -2.89 0.96
CA LYS A 87 -12.27 -1.66 0.39
C LYS A 87 -12.27 -1.72 -1.13
N THR A 88 -12.42 -0.56 -1.75
CA THR A 88 -12.27 -0.41 -3.21
C THR A 88 -11.00 0.35 -3.49
N VAL A 89 -10.29 -0.02 -4.54
CA VAL A 89 -9.04 0.61 -4.92
C VAL A 89 -9.20 1.26 -6.29
N ILE A 90 -8.88 2.55 -6.38
CA ILE A 90 -8.89 3.31 -7.63
C ILE A 90 -7.45 3.67 -7.96
N TRP A 91 -6.98 3.25 -9.14
CA TRP A 91 -5.67 3.66 -9.64
C TRP A 91 -5.74 5.10 -10.13
N HIS A 92 -4.93 5.98 -9.55
CA HIS A 92 -4.83 7.36 -9.98
C HIS A 92 -4.04 7.46 -11.30
N ASP A 93 -4.64 8.07 -12.31
CA ASP A 93 -3.97 8.28 -13.59
C ASP A 93 -2.84 9.30 -13.43
N ARG A 94 -1.59 8.83 -13.52
CA ARG A 94 -0.37 9.64 -13.41
C ARG A 94 -0.23 10.78 -14.44
N ARG A 95 -1.08 10.84 -15.45
CA ARG A 95 -1.17 11.99 -16.37
C ARG A 95 -1.83 13.20 -15.72
N ASN A 96 -2.59 12.97 -14.64
CA ASN A 96 -3.21 13.99 -13.82
C ASN A 96 -2.34 14.23 -12.57
N GLY A 97 -2.19 15.50 -12.19
CA GLY A 97 -1.52 15.87 -10.93
C GLY A 97 -2.35 15.48 -9.71
N ALA A 98 -1.72 15.48 -8.54
CA ALA A 98 -2.35 15.19 -7.26
C ALA A 98 -3.46 16.19 -6.90
N SER A 99 -3.50 17.36 -7.56
CA SER A 99 -4.59 18.34 -7.43
C SER A 99 -5.97 17.79 -7.80
N SER A 100 -6.07 16.71 -8.57
CA SER A 100 -7.36 16.06 -8.87
C SER A 100 -7.82 15.07 -7.80
N ILE A 101 -7.03 14.85 -6.75
CA ILE A 101 -7.37 13.98 -5.62
C ILE A 101 -8.08 14.84 -4.56
N ASP A 102 -9.29 14.43 -4.19
CA ASP A 102 -10.04 15.10 -3.13
C ASP A 102 -9.56 14.60 -1.74
N LEU A 103 -8.63 15.37 -1.14
CA LEU A 103 -8.05 15.08 0.19
C LEU A 103 -8.89 15.65 1.35
N ASP A 104 -9.84 16.52 1.03
CA ASP A 104 -10.71 17.24 1.97
C ASP A 104 -12.19 16.82 1.88
N GLY A 105 -12.48 15.85 1.00
CA GLY A 105 -13.75 15.17 0.94
C GLY A 105 -14.12 14.49 2.28
N PRO A 106 -15.32 13.88 2.35
CA PRO A 106 -15.80 13.26 3.58
C PRO A 106 -14.76 12.31 4.18
N GLU A 107 -14.45 12.44 5.48
CA GLU A 107 -13.39 11.66 6.14
C GLU A 107 -13.59 10.14 6.00
N ASP A 108 -14.84 9.71 5.86
CA ASP A 108 -15.21 8.31 5.71
C ASP A 108 -15.22 7.82 4.25
N ALA A 109 -15.01 8.67 3.24
CA ALA A 109 -15.00 8.25 1.84
C ALA A 109 -13.63 7.69 1.41
N LEU A 110 -12.58 8.49 1.54
CA LEU A 110 -11.20 8.12 1.22
C LEU A 110 -10.51 7.60 2.49
N MET A 111 -10.26 6.30 2.55
CA MET A 111 -9.55 5.69 3.68
C MET A 111 -8.10 6.14 3.74
N GLY A 112 -7.44 6.25 2.58
CA GLY A 112 -6.05 6.63 2.46
C GLY A 112 -5.50 6.36 1.07
N ILE A 113 -4.18 6.53 0.94
CA ILE A 113 -3.47 6.39 -0.34
C ILE A 113 -2.33 5.40 -0.15
N VAL A 114 -2.23 4.41 -1.03
CA VAL A 114 -1.08 3.51 -1.09
C VAL A 114 -0.24 3.86 -2.29
N LEU A 115 1.07 4.02 -2.09
CA LEU A 115 2.04 4.38 -3.10
C LEU A 115 2.92 3.18 -3.42
N ASN A 116 3.27 3.02 -4.69
CA ASN A 116 4.31 2.10 -5.15
C ASN A 116 5.46 2.87 -5.79
N ILE A 117 6.46 3.23 -4.99
CA ILE A 117 7.51 4.17 -5.41
C ILE A 117 8.82 3.45 -5.75
N PRO A 118 9.57 3.93 -6.77
CA PRO A 118 10.90 3.41 -7.03
C PRO A 118 11.89 3.90 -5.96
N VAL A 119 12.65 2.98 -5.39
CA VAL A 119 13.67 3.26 -4.38
C VAL A 119 15.03 2.79 -4.90
N LYS A 120 16.03 3.66 -4.75
CA LYS A 120 17.43 3.37 -5.06
C LYS A 120 18.15 2.95 -3.78
N ARG A 121 18.70 1.73 -3.75
CA ARG A 121 19.50 1.19 -2.65
C ARG A 121 20.97 1.06 -3.06
N PHE A 122 21.86 0.94 -2.07
CA PHE A 122 23.31 0.81 -2.27
C PHE A 122 23.91 1.91 -3.18
N GLY A 123 23.61 3.18 -2.88
CA GLY A 123 24.15 4.32 -3.63
C GLY A 123 23.66 4.42 -5.08
N GLY A 124 22.55 3.75 -5.43
CA GLY A 124 21.97 3.81 -6.78
C GLY A 124 22.23 2.59 -7.66
N ILE A 125 22.96 1.59 -7.15
CA ILE A 125 23.31 0.38 -7.90
C ILE A 125 22.11 -0.57 -8.02
N TRP A 126 21.21 -0.57 -7.02
CA TRP A 126 20.04 -1.43 -7.01
C TRP A 126 18.76 -0.61 -6.99
N SER A 127 17.87 -0.83 -7.96
CA SER A 127 16.51 -0.30 -7.95
C SER A 127 15.53 -1.34 -7.44
N CYS A 128 14.67 -0.95 -6.52
CA CYS A 128 13.53 -1.75 -6.10
C CYS A 128 12.28 -0.88 -6.04
N ARG A 129 11.15 -1.52 -5.73
CA ARG A 129 9.89 -0.84 -5.45
C ARG A 129 9.63 -0.90 -3.95
N HIS A 130 8.89 0.08 -3.44
CA HIS A 130 8.55 0.19 -2.03
C HIS A 130 7.10 0.65 -1.88
N TRP A 131 6.37 -0.04 -1.02
CA TRP A 131 4.99 0.30 -0.70
C TRP A 131 4.95 1.29 0.46
N VAL A 132 4.26 2.40 0.30
CA VAL A 132 4.07 3.43 1.34
C VAL A 132 2.59 3.68 1.55
N ALA A 133 2.15 3.82 2.80
CA ALA A 133 0.78 4.21 3.12
C ALA A 133 0.73 5.67 3.60
N LEU A 134 -0.25 6.42 3.09
CA LEU A 134 -0.67 7.71 3.62
C LEU A 134 -2.09 7.58 4.15
N ARG A 135 -2.38 8.19 5.31
CA ARG A 135 -3.74 8.16 5.90
C ARG A 135 -4.04 9.45 6.65
N LYS A 136 -5.30 9.90 6.55
CA LYS A 136 -5.86 10.95 7.39
C LYS A 136 -6.31 10.34 8.73
N ILE A 137 -5.80 10.87 9.84
CA ILE A 137 -6.11 10.41 11.20
C ILE A 137 -6.39 11.67 12.03
N ASN A 138 -7.60 11.75 12.59
CA ASN A 138 -8.05 12.92 13.36
C ASN A 138 -7.85 14.24 12.57
N GLY A 139 -8.24 14.25 11.29
CA GLY A 139 -8.13 15.40 10.40
C GLY A 139 -6.73 15.68 9.81
N ILE A 140 -5.67 15.01 10.28
CA ILE A 140 -4.29 15.26 9.83
C ILE A 140 -3.82 14.11 8.94
N TRP A 141 -3.20 14.45 7.81
CA TRP A 141 -2.56 13.46 6.95
C TRP A 141 -1.21 13.04 7.51
N TYR A 142 -0.91 11.74 7.49
CA TYR A 142 0.36 11.19 7.90
C TYR A 142 1.00 10.37 6.78
N ASN A 143 2.31 10.52 6.63
CA ASN A 143 3.16 9.56 5.96
C ASN A 143 3.50 8.45 6.96
N LEU A 144 3.01 7.25 6.64
CA LEU A 144 3.17 6.03 7.42
C LEU A 144 4.13 5.05 6.74
N ASP A 145 5.10 5.58 5.99
CA ASP A 145 6.20 4.79 5.43
C ASP A 145 6.88 3.99 6.55
N SER A 146 6.87 2.67 6.37
CA SER A 146 7.39 1.71 7.33
C SER A 146 8.92 1.79 7.50
N ASP A 147 9.65 2.44 6.59
CA ASP A 147 11.08 2.76 6.77
C ASP A 147 11.31 3.95 7.74
N LEU A 148 10.29 4.77 8.01
CA LEU A 148 10.38 5.87 8.97
C LEU A 148 10.44 5.36 10.42
N VAL A 149 11.14 6.11 11.27
CA VAL A 149 11.24 5.80 12.71
C VAL A 149 9.90 6.03 13.43
N ALA A 150 9.09 6.97 12.92
CA ALA A 150 7.76 7.31 13.41
C ALA A 150 6.91 7.92 12.27
N PRO A 151 5.57 7.95 12.40
CA PRO A 151 4.69 8.67 11.48
C PRO A 151 5.12 10.12 11.30
N LYS A 152 5.15 10.60 10.06
CA LYS A 152 5.41 12.01 9.75
C LYS A 152 4.10 12.69 9.38
N ALA A 153 3.66 13.65 10.20
CA ALA A 153 2.52 14.50 9.86
C ALA A 153 2.86 15.39 8.68
N PHE A 154 1.89 15.60 7.80
CA PHE A 154 1.91 16.71 6.84
C PHE A 154 1.31 17.95 7.51
N GLU A 155 1.79 19.12 7.11
CA GLU A 155 1.32 20.42 7.57
C GLU A 155 -0.11 20.69 7.08
N ASP A 156 -0.38 20.43 5.81
CA ASP A 156 -1.68 20.64 5.16
C ASP A 156 -1.86 19.79 3.90
N ALA A 157 -3.02 19.94 3.25
CA ALA A 157 -3.35 19.22 2.02
C ALA A 157 -2.45 19.62 0.82
N GLU A 158 -1.88 20.83 0.81
CA GLU A 158 -0.98 21.28 -0.26
C GLU A 158 0.38 20.60 -0.13
N GLU A 159 0.90 20.40 1.10
CA GLU A 159 2.10 19.59 1.31
C GLU A 159 1.89 18.14 0.85
N VAL A 160 0.72 17.56 1.13
CA VAL A 160 0.37 16.20 0.65
C VAL A 160 0.37 16.15 -0.87
N LYS A 161 -0.27 17.11 -1.56
CA LYS A 161 -0.30 17.16 -3.03
C LYS A 161 1.09 17.33 -3.62
N GLY A 162 1.91 18.24 -3.08
CA GLY A 162 3.28 18.43 -3.51
C GLY A 162 4.14 17.18 -3.34
N PHE A 163 3.95 16.45 -2.24
CA PHE A 163 4.59 15.15 -2.02
C PHE A 163 4.15 14.12 -3.06
N LEU A 164 2.84 13.98 -3.30
CA LEU A 164 2.27 13.04 -4.28
C LEU A 164 2.76 13.34 -5.71
N ASP A 165 2.78 14.61 -6.13
CA ASP A 165 3.30 15.03 -7.43
C ASP A 165 4.79 14.71 -7.59
N SER A 166 5.58 14.89 -6.52
CA SER A 166 6.98 14.47 -6.50
C SER A 166 7.15 12.96 -6.70
N MET A 167 6.27 12.15 -6.09
CA MET A 167 6.29 10.70 -6.27
C MET A 167 5.87 10.30 -7.70
N ILE A 168 4.84 10.93 -8.26
CA ILE A 168 4.41 10.73 -9.66
C ILE A 168 5.56 11.05 -10.62
N ALA A 169 6.22 12.19 -10.44
CA ALA A 169 7.35 12.63 -11.28
C ALA A 169 8.53 11.65 -11.26
N GLN A 170 8.70 10.92 -10.15
CA GLN A 170 9.73 9.90 -9.99
C GLN A 170 9.32 8.52 -10.55
N GLY A 171 8.11 8.38 -11.10
CA GLY A 171 7.59 7.12 -11.62
C GLY A 171 6.89 6.25 -10.57
N GLY A 172 6.43 6.86 -9.49
CA GLY A 172 5.57 6.24 -8.48
C GLY A 172 4.14 6.05 -8.99
N GLU A 173 3.50 4.97 -8.56
CA GLU A 173 2.09 4.70 -8.81
C GLU A 173 1.28 5.01 -7.54
N LEU A 174 0.09 5.59 -7.72
CA LEU A 174 -0.81 6.01 -6.64
C LEU A 174 -2.10 5.19 -6.69
N LEU A 175 -2.46 4.59 -5.56
CA LEU A 175 -3.68 3.81 -5.38
C LEU A 175 -4.53 4.47 -4.29
N LEU A 176 -5.70 4.99 -4.68
CA LEU A 176 -6.66 5.57 -3.75
C LEU A 176 -7.49 4.45 -3.15
N VAL A 177 -7.42 4.29 -1.82
CA VAL A 177 -8.16 3.26 -1.10
C VAL A 177 -9.43 3.89 -0.54
N MET A 178 -10.56 3.49 -1.08
CA MET A 178 -11.88 3.99 -0.70
C MET A 178 -12.50 3.05 0.33
N ASN A 179 -13.21 3.61 1.31
CA ASN A 179 -14.10 2.81 2.13
C ASN A 179 -15.27 2.32 1.26
N GLY A 180 -15.67 1.06 1.40
CA GLY A 180 -16.86 0.56 0.74
C GLY A 180 -18.09 1.39 1.14
N LYS A 181 -19.01 1.60 0.20
CA LYS A 181 -20.32 2.17 0.51
C LYS A 181 -21.01 1.22 1.50
N GLN A 182 -21.28 1.68 2.72
CA GLN A 182 -22.22 1.01 3.61
C GLN A 182 -23.62 1.00 3.00
#